data_AF-A0A2W0CFW3-F1
#
_entry.id   AF-A0A2W0CFW3-F1
#
_cell.length_a   1.000
_cell.length_b   1.000
_cell.length_c   1.000
_cell.angle_alpha   90.00
_cell.angle_beta   90.00
_cell.angle_gamma   90.00
#
_symmetry.space_group_name_H-M   'P 1'
#
loop_
_entity.id
_entity.type
_entity.pdbx_description
1 polymer ?
#
loop_
_entity_poly.entity_id
_entity_poly.type
_entity_poly.pdbx_seq_one_letter_code
_entity_poly.pdbx_strand_id
1 'polypeptide(L)'
;MGNSNNNTSNIEGTIPLDITNILKKELAERLQKLSFEYQNSSINPWIFVRSRDGFSKEIIEIDLSEWESYAIRCTFQTDLKSIAVPQLAEGTVREWYVYKNEEELCSILKLFGEITEKFGLEWFEQNVANQPFTIPNYLENDWLKSTDDFIQTNQLELESSSSLVKLDELIARGLNQNEIYLVGYCFGEMIVKHFGAVWEFDKEQGPMIKNIGGLPKFNKTPHNLVGAVLSQNNLTLQRYYNDIKFVVDQL
;
A
#
# COMPACT_ATOMS: atom_id res chain seq x y z
N MET A 1 -26.92 31.45 -52.36
CA MET A 1 -26.57 32.85 -52.01
C MET A 1 -27.20 33.09 -50.64
N GLY A 2 -26.51 32.81 -49.52
CA GLY A 2 -25.47 33.67 -48.90
C GLY A 2 -26.18 34.84 -48.18
N ASN A 3 -26.09 35.12 -46.87
CA ASN A 3 -25.15 34.74 -45.83
C ASN A 3 -25.86 34.70 -44.46
N SER A 4 -25.42 33.79 -43.61
CA SER A 4 -25.57 33.84 -42.15
C SER A 4 -24.56 34.84 -41.60
N ASN A 5 -24.99 35.80 -40.78
CA ASN A 5 -24.08 36.66 -40.03
C ASN A 5 -23.93 36.11 -38.62
N ASN A 6 -22.80 35.42 -38.43
CA ASN A 6 -22.19 35.10 -37.16
C ASN A 6 -21.86 36.40 -36.41
N ASN A 7 -22.24 36.47 -35.13
CA ASN A 7 -21.60 37.34 -34.15
C ASN A 7 -21.09 36.46 -33.01
N THR A 8 -20.02 35.71 -33.28
CA THR A 8 -19.10 35.23 -32.25
C THR A 8 -18.00 36.27 -32.14
N SER A 9 -18.10 37.12 -31.12
CA SER A 9 -16.99 37.97 -30.71
C SER A 9 -15.85 37.09 -30.20
N ASN A 10 -14.88 36.83 -31.07
CA ASN A 10 -13.58 36.31 -30.70
C ASN A 10 -12.95 37.28 -29.70
N ILE A 11 -12.75 36.83 -28.46
CA ILE A 11 -11.81 37.49 -27.55
C ILE A 11 -10.43 36.98 -27.96
N GLU A 12 -9.73 37.81 -28.72
CA GLU A 12 -8.30 37.67 -29.02
C GLU A 12 -7.48 37.72 -27.72
N GLY A 13 -6.53 36.80 -27.55
CA GLY A 13 -5.31 37.08 -26.78
C GLY A 13 -4.98 36.23 -25.55
N THR A 14 -5.74 35.19 -25.18
CA THR A 14 -5.31 34.27 -24.11
C THR A 14 -4.47 33.12 -24.68
N ILE A 15 -3.16 33.16 -24.41
CA ILE A 15 -2.29 31.98 -24.50
C ILE A 15 -2.96 30.86 -23.69
N PRO A 16 -3.15 29.64 -24.23
CA PRO A 16 -3.67 28.53 -23.43
C PRO A 16 -2.80 28.35 -22.20
N LEU A 17 -3.39 28.49 -21.01
CA LEU A 17 -2.68 28.25 -19.76
C LEU A 17 -2.23 26.78 -19.71
N ASP A 18 -0.94 26.58 -19.50
CA ASP A 18 -0.38 25.24 -19.27
C ASP A 18 -0.61 24.85 -17.80
N ILE A 19 -1.84 24.43 -17.52
CA ILE A 19 -2.29 24.06 -16.17
C ILE A 19 -1.39 22.98 -15.57
N THR A 20 -0.93 22.03 -16.39
CA THR A 20 -0.03 20.94 -15.94
C THR A 20 1.29 21.50 -15.41
N ASN A 21 1.92 22.43 -16.12
CA ASN A 21 3.17 23.04 -15.67
C ASN A 21 2.97 23.91 -14.41
N ILE A 22 1.86 24.65 -14.33
CA ILE A 22 1.54 25.48 -13.16
C ILE A 22 1.29 24.59 -11.93
N LEU A 23 0.55 23.49 -12.08
CA LEU A 23 0.28 22.51 -11.02
C LEU A 23 1.57 21.82 -10.54
N LYS A 24 2.46 21.44 -11.46
CA LYS A 24 3.77 20.89 -11.11
C LYS A 24 4.62 21.87 -10.29
N LYS A 25 4.58 23.16 -10.65
CA LYS A 25 5.34 24.21 -9.96
C LYS A 25 4.76 24.55 -8.59
N GLU A 26 3.45 24.77 -8.49
CA GLU A 26 2.84 25.35 -7.29
C GLU A 26 2.36 24.31 -6.27
N LEU A 27 2.12 23.07 -6.70
CA LEU A 27 1.54 22.03 -5.84
C LEU A 27 2.38 20.75 -5.76
N ALA A 28 2.97 20.27 -6.86
CA ALA A 28 3.63 18.96 -6.85
C ALA A 28 4.84 18.89 -5.89
N GLU A 29 5.67 19.94 -5.82
CA GLU A 29 6.80 19.95 -4.87
C GLU A 29 6.32 19.91 -3.41
N ARG A 30 5.20 20.59 -3.11
CA ARG A 30 4.58 20.60 -1.79
C ARG A 30 4.04 19.22 -1.42
N LEU A 31 3.31 18.59 -2.33
CA LEU A 31 2.75 17.25 -2.14
C LEU A 31 3.84 16.17 -2.08
N GLN A 32 4.93 16.33 -2.84
CA GLN A 32 6.08 15.43 -2.78
C GLN A 32 6.73 15.40 -1.39
N LYS A 33 6.81 16.54 -0.70
CA LYS A 33 7.29 16.62 0.70
C LYS A 33 6.38 15.84 1.67
N LEU A 34 5.14 15.59 1.29
CA LEU A 34 4.17 14.77 2.02
C LEU A 34 4.12 13.31 1.53
N SER A 35 5.07 12.90 0.68
CA SER A 35 5.17 11.57 0.05
C SER A 35 4.08 11.26 -0.98
N PHE A 36 3.42 12.26 -1.54
CA PHE A 36 2.55 12.09 -2.70
C PHE A 36 3.35 12.24 -3.98
N GLU A 37 3.28 11.22 -4.83
CA GLU A 37 3.89 11.21 -6.15
C GLU A 37 2.88 11.61 -7.21
N TYR A 38 3.26 12.51 -8.10
CA TYR A 38 2.45 12.85 -9.27
C TYR A 38 2.44 11.68 -10.25
N GLN A 39 1.28 11.03 -10.42
CA GLN A 39 1.13 10.00 -11.44
C GLN A 39 0.95 10.70 -12.78
N ASN A 40 1.93 10.46 -13.65
CA ASN A 40 2.21 11.27 -14.84
C ASN A 40 1.11 11.08 -15.92
N SER A 41 -0.08 11.63 -15.69
CA SER A 41 -1.08 11.90 -16.71
C SER A 41 -0.72 13.26 -17.34
N SER A 42 -0.59 13.32 -18.66
CA SER A 42 -0.44 14.59 -19.36
C SER A 42 -1.77 15.35 -19.47
N ILE A 43 -2.85 14.80 -18.90
CA ILE A 43 -4.23 15.17 -19.17
C ILE A 43 -5.03 15.01 -17.87
N ASN A 44 -5.90 15.99 -17.61
CA ASN A 44 -6.96 15.95 -16.60
C ASN A 44 -7.63 14.55 -16.51
N PRO A 45 -7.80 13.96 -15.32
CA PRO A 45 -7.44 14.49 -14.00
C PRO A 45 -5.94 14.47 -13.69
N TRP A 46 -5.50 15.44 -12.89
CA TRP A 46 -4.15 15.47 -12.32
C TRP A 46 -4.16 14.69 -11.00
N ILE A 47 -3.42 13.58 -10.95
CA ILE A 47 -3.49 12.63 -9.84
C ILE A 47 -2.19 12.60 -9.06
N PHE A 48 -2.30 12.73 -7.75
CA PHE A 48 -1.21 12.55 -6.80
C PHE A 48 -1.50 11.36 -5.89
N VAL A 49 -0.56 10.43 -5.78
CA VAL A 49 -0.75 9.20 -5.02
C VAL A 49 0.31 9.06 -3.95
N ARG A 50 -0.14 8.80 -2.73
CA ARG A 50 0.72 8.35 -1.63
C ARG A 50 0.37 6.90 -1.31
N SER A 51 1.38 6.03 -1.37
CA SER A 51 1.27 4.65 -0.91
C SER A 51 2.06 4.52 0.39
N ARG A 52 1.46 3.90 1.40
CA ARG A 52 2.12 3.55 2.66
C ARG A 52 1.97 2.04 2.84
N ASP A 53 3.06 1.35 3.19
CA ASP A 53 3.02 -0.11 3.35
C ASP A 53 1.94 -0.53 4.35
N GLY A 54 1.06 -1.44 3.95
CA GLY A 54 -0.05 -1.93 4.78
C GLY A 54 -1.27 -1.01 4.86
N PHE A 55 -1.33 0.05 4.03
CA PHE A 55 -2.47 0.99 4.00
C PHE A 55 -3.04 1.13 2.58
N SER A 56 -4.34 1.44 2.50
CA SER A 56 -4.98 1.82 1.23
C SER A 56 -4.26 2.99 0.56
N LYS A 57 -4.29 3.04 -0.77
CA LYS A 57 -3.77 4.18 -1.52
C LYS A 57 -4.51 5.44 -1.12
N GLU A 58 -3.75 6.53 -0.98
CA GLU A 58 -4.28 7.85 -0.73
C GLU A 58 -4.08 8.68 -1.98
N ILE A 59 -5.17 9.27 -2.46
CA ILE A 59 -5.22 9.92 -3.76
C ILE A 59 -5.71 11.34 -3.56
N ILE A 60 -4.98 12.30 -4.11
CA ILE A 60 -5.43 13.68 -4.28
C ILE A 60 -5.63 13.87 -5.78
N GLU A 61 -6.85 14.18 -6.17
CA GLU A 61 -7.26 14.36 -7.56
C GLU A 61 -7.64 15.82 -7.78
N ILE A 62 -7.09 16.43 -8.83
CA ILE A 62 -7.51 17.74 -9.31
C ILE A 62 -8.18 17.57 -10.67
N ASP A 63 -9.45 17.96 -10.73
CA ASP A 63 -10.26 17.89 -11.94
C ASP A 63 -10.48 19.28 -12.53
N LEU A 64 -10.47 19.38 -13.86
CA LEU A 64 -11.01 20.49 -14.64
C LEU A 64 -12.49 20.23 -14.97
N SER A 65 -13.32 21.25 -14.82
CA SER A 65 -14.76 21.17 -15.10
C SER A 65 -15.05 20.97 -16.59
N GLU A 66 -15.98 20.07 -16.89
CA GLU A 66 -16.54 19.89 -18.23
C GLU A 66 -17.69 20.88 -18.54
N TRP A 67 -18.19 21.58 -17.52
CA TRP A 67 -19.40 22.43 -17.60
C TRP A 67 -19.10 23.92 -17.45
N GLU A 68 -18.04 24.27 -16.72
CA GLU A 68 -17.59 25.64 -16.49
C GLU A 68 -16.17 25.81 -17.02
N SER A 69 -16.01 26.66 -18.04
CA SER A 69 -14.67 27.02 -18.51
C SER A 69 -13.85 27.62 -17.36
N TYR A 70 -12.62 27.12 -17.19
CA TYR A 70 -11.68 27.59 -16.16
C TYR A 70 -12.16 27.38 -14.73
N ALA A 71 -12.66 26.19 -14.41
CA ALA A 71 -12.98 25.79 -13.06
C ALA A 71 -12.25 24.49 -12.69
N ILE A 72 -11.60 24.47 -11.52
CA ILE A 72 -11.00 23.25 -10.97
C ILE A 72 -11.59 22.88 -9.61
N ARG A 73 -11.57 21.58 -9.29
CA ARG A 73 -11.88 21.06 -7.95
C ARG A 73 -10.77 20.15 -7.47
N CYS A 74 -10.74 19.93 -6.16
CA CYS A 74 -9.84 18.97 -5.53
C CYS A 74 -10.66 17.96 -4.73
N THR A 75 -10.29 16.69 -4.85
CA THR A 75 -10.94 15.56 -4.19
C THR A 75 -9.87 14.71 -3.50
N PHE A 76 -10.16 14.27 -2.28
CA PHE A 76 -9.34 13.31 -1.54
C PHE A 76 -10.04 11.94 -1.62
N GLN A 77 -9.29 10.90 -1.95
CA GLN A 77 -9.83 9.55 -2.13
C GLN A 77 -8.95 8.50 -1.47
N THR A 78 -9.60 7.51 -0.87
CA THR A 78 -9.02 6.20 -0.54
C THR A 78 -9.73 5.13 -1.37
N ASP A 79 -9.31 3.88 -1.26
CA ASP A 79 -9.99 2.76 -1.93
C ASP A 79 -11.47 2.59 -1.49
N LEU A 80 -11.87 3.18 -0.37
CA LEU A 80 -13.21 3.01 0.21
C LEU A 80 -14.08 4.26 0.17
N LYS A 81 -13.48 5.46 0.17
CA LYS A 81 -14.21 6.71 0.35
C LYS A 81 -13.59 7.82 -0.48
N SER A 82 -14.41 8.79 -0.84
CA SER A 82 -13.97 10.06 -1.40
C SER A 82 -14.63 11.21 -0.65
N ILE A 83 -13.92 12.35 -0.58
CA ILE A 83 -14.43 13.59 -0.03
C ILE A 83 -13.92 14.77 -0.86
N ALA A 84 -14.83 15.68 -1.21
CA ALA A 84 -14.47 16.94 -1.86
C ALA A 84 -14.06 17.99 -0.81
N VAL A 85 -13.22 18.96 -1.20
CA VAL A 85 -12.74 20.02 -0.30
C VAL A 85 -13.85 20.70 0.54
N PRO A 86 -15.04 21.08 0.01
CA PRO A 86 -16.08 21.74 0.82
C PRO A 86 -16.62 20.89 1.96
N GLN A 87 -16.68 19.58 1.76
CA GLN A 87 -17.13 18.63 2.77
C GLN A 87 -16.05 18.36 3.81
N LEU A 88 -14.78 18.50 3.42
CA LEU A 88 -13.62 18.25 4.27
C LEU A 88 -13.29 19.43 5.20
N ALA A 89 -13.42 20.67 4.72
CA ALA A 89 -12.94 21.87 5.43
C ALA A 89 -14.06 22.74 6.03
N GLU A 90 -15.31 22.27 6.06
CA GLU A 90 -16.54 22.92 6.57
C GLU A 90 -16.57 24.47 6.50
N GLY A 91 -17.31 25.05 5.54
CA GLY A 91 -17.49 26.52 5.45
C GLY A 91 -17.36 27.09 4.04
N THR A 92 -16.90 28.35 3.92
CA THR A 92 -16.81 29.25 2.74
C THR A 92 -15.94 28.76 1.57
N VAL A 93 -15.96 27.47 1.32
CA VAL A 93 -15.15 26.75 0.35
C VAL A 93 -16.08 26.28 -0.76
N ARG A 94 -15.69 26.52 -2.01
CA ARG A 94 -16.49 26.14 -3.18
C ARG A 94 -16.13 24.74 -3.65
N GLU A 95 -17.11 24.02 -4.20
CA GLU A 95 -16.84 22.74 -4.88
C GLU A 95 -15.99 22.98 -6.12
N TRP A 96 -16.36 23.97 -6.91
CA TRP A 96 -15.62 24.43 -8.09
C TRP A 96 -14.99 25.80 -7.85
N TYR A 97 -13.68 25.89 -8.10
CA TYR A 97 -12.92 27.12 -8.05
C TYR A 97 -12.69 27.66 -9.45
N VAL A 98 -13.45 28.70 -9.79
CA VAL A 98 -13.34 29.41 -11.07
C VAL A 98 -12.15 30.36 -11.03
N TYR A 99 -11.31 30.33 -12.06
CA TYR A 99 -10.18 31.23 -12.26
C TYR A 99 -10.24 31.91 -13.63
N LYS A 100 -9.60 33.08 -13.76
CA LYS A 100 -9.57 33.86 -15.00
C LYS A 100 -8.16 34.04 -15.57
N ASN A 101 -7.14 33.80 -14.75
CA ASN A 101 -5.75 34.04 -15.08
C ASN A 101 -4.82 33.09 -14.28
N GLU A 102 -3.52 33.13 -14.60
CA GLU A 102 -2.51 32.30 -13.93
C GLU A 102 -2.40 32.57 -12.43
N GLU A 103 -2.50 33.85 -12.02
CA GLU A 103 -2.36 34.25 -10.61
C GLU A 103 -3.49 33.67 -9.74
N GLU A 104 -4.73 33.71 -10.23
CA GLU A 104 -5.88 33.10 -9.58
C GLU A 104 -5.73 31.58 -9.51
N LEU A 105 -5.28 30.92 -10.59
CA LEU A 105 -5.01 29.48 -10.60
C LEU A 105 -3.93 29.09 -9.57
N CYS A 106 -2.81 29.82 -9.53
CA CYS A 106 -1.75 29.63 -8.53
C CYS A 106 -2.27 29.78 -7.10
N SER A 107 -3.17 30.74 -6.86
CA SER A 107 -3.77 30.96 -5.54
C SER A 107 -4.68 29.80 -5.12
N ILE A 108 -5.46 29.25 -6.05
CA ILE A 108 -6.31 28.08 -5.81
C ILE A 108 -5.46 26.84 -5.50
N LEU A 109 -4.38 26.62 -6.26
CA LEU A 109 -3.48 25.46 -6.04
C LEU A 109 -2.76 25.55 -4.70
N LYS A 110 -2.34 26.74 -4.27
CA LYS A 110 -1.79 26.98 -2.93
C LYS A 110 -2.80 26.65 -1.84
N LEU A 111 -4.05 27.08 -2.01
CA LEU A 111 -5.16 26.76 -1.12
C LEU A 111 -5.37 25.24 -1.01
N PHE A 112 -5.34 24.49 -2.13
CA PHE A 112 -5.43 23.03 -2.09
C PHE A 112 -4.27 22.39 -1.30
N GLY A 113 -3.06 22.92 -1.43
CA GLY A 113 -1.92 22.50 -0.61
C GLY A 113 -2.15 22.75 0.89
N GLU A 114 -2.68 23.92 1.26
CA GLU A 114 -3.00 24.25 2.66
C GLU A 114 -4.12 23.36 3.24
N ILE A 115 -5.17 23.10 2.46
CA ILE A 115 -6.23 22.18 2.86
C ILE A 115 -5.69 20.76 3.06
N THR A 116 -4.81 20.32 2.16
CA THR A 116 -4.19 18.99 2.27
C THR A 116 -3.45 18.85 3.59
N GLU A 117 -2.60 19.83 3.92
CA GLU A 117 -1.82 19.82 5.17
C GLU A 117 -2.71 19.93 6.41
N LYS A 118 -3.74 20.78 6.35
CA LYS A 118 -4.58 21.09 7.53
C LYS A 118 -5.66 20.05 7.79
N PHE A 119 -6.24 19.46 6.75
CA PHE A 119 -7.42 18.59 6.85
C PHE A 119 -7.25 17.27 6.10
N GLY A 120 -6.61 17.28 4.92
CA GLY A 120 -6.49 16.10 4.06
C GLY A 120 -5.72 14.96 4.73
N LEU A 121 -4.59 15.27 5.38
CA LEU A 121 -3.77 14.27 6.08
C LEU A 121 -4.55 13.59 7.22
N GLU A 122 -5.23 14.36 8.07
CA GLU A 122 -6.04 13.83 9.16
C GLU A 122 -7.21 12.99 8.61
N TRP A 123 -7.87 13.44 7.55
CA TRP A 123 -8.94 12.68 6.93
C TRP A 123 -8.46 11.34 6.36
N PHE A 124 -7.28 11.31 5.74
CA PHE A 124 -6.66 10.06 5.31
C PHE A 124 -6.42 9.14 6.50
N GLU A 125 -5.85 9.64 7.59
CA GLU A 125 -5.61 8.86 8.82
C GLU A 125 -6.89 8.27 9.42
N GLN A 126 -7.99 9.03 9.42
CA GLN A 126 -9.28 8.58 9.95
C GLN A 126 -10.03 7.62 9.00
N ASN A 127 -9.71 7.65 7.71
CA ASN A 127 -10.40 6.87 6.67
C ASN A 127 -9.48 5.88 5.96
N VAL A 128 -8.34 5.57 6.59
CA VAL A 128 -7.50 4.45 6.24
C VAL A 128 -8.37 3.19 6.26
N ALA A 129 -8.54 2.57 5.10
CA ALA A 129 -8.83 1.15 5.12
C ALA A 129 -7.54 0.49 5.57
N ASN A 130 -7.56 -0.23 6.69
CA ASN A 130 -6.59 -1.29 6.88
C ASN A 130 -6.83 -2.23 5.71
N GLN A 131 -6.11 -2.06 4.60
CA GLN A 131 -5.95 -3.16 3.67
C GLN A 131 -5.29 -4.23 4.55
N PRO A 132 -5.91 -5.41 4.72
CA PRO A 132 -5.17 -6.50 5.32
C PRO A 132 -3.89 -6.59 4.48
N PHE A 133 -2.72 -6.55 5.12
CA PHE A 133 -1.46 -6.83 4.45
C PHE A 133 -1.73 -8.00 3.52
N THR A 134 -1.65 -7.79 2.20
CA THR A 134 -1.77 -8.90 1.27
C THR A 134 -0.53 -9.72 1.54
N ILE A 135 -0.69 -10.80 2.31
CA ILE A 135 0.44 -11.63 2.72
C ILE A 135 1.09 -12.08 1.41
N PRO A 136 2.37 -11.72 1.18
CA PRO A 136 3.00 -12.02 -0.09
C PRO A 136 3.06 -13.53 -0.26
N ASN A 137 2.90 -13.99 -1.49
CA ASN A 137 3.15 -15.38 -1.83
C ASN A 137 4.66 -15.64 -1.86
N TYR A 138 5.28 -15.78 -0.69
CA TYR A 138 6.72 -16.00 -0.55
C TYR A 138 7.19 -17.39 -1.01
N LEU A 139 6.33 -18.15 -1.70
CA LEU A 139 6.66 -19.38 -2.42
C LEU A 139 6.97 -19.14 -3.91
N GLU A 140 6.72 -17.92 -4.42
CA GLU A 140 6.98 -17.58 -5.81
C GLU A 140 8.46 -17.40 -6.11
N ASN A 141 8.81 -17.51 -7.39
CA ASN A 141 10.19 -17.46 -7.88
C ASN A 141 10.92 -16.17 -7.50
N ASP A 142 10.19 -15.06 -7.36
CA ASP A 142 10.74 -13.75 -7.00
C ASP A 142 11.35 -13.74 -5.58
N TRP A 143 10.95 -14.69 -4.72
CA TRP A 143 11.48 -14.83 -3.36
C TRP A 143 12.67 -15.78 -3.27
N LEU A 144 12.92 -16.63 -4.27
CA LEU A 144 13.94 -17.69 -4.20
C LEU A 144 15.32 -17.14 -3.85
N LYS A 145 15.74 -16.04 -4.50
CA LYS A 145 17.04 -15.44 -4.22
C LYS A 145 17.15 -14.94 -2.78
N SER A 146 16.14 -14.22 -2.30
CA SER A 146 16.13 -13.70 -0.92
C SER A 146 16.11 -14.82 0.11
N THR A 147 15.37 -15.90 -0.18
CA THR A 147 15.33 -17.11 0.64
C THR A 147 16.68 -17.81 0.70
N ASP A 148 17.33 -18.03 -0.45
CA ASP A 148 18.65 -18.64 -0.52
C ASP A 148 19.71 -17.80 0.20
N ASP A 149 19.73 -16.48 -0.05
CA ASP A 149 20.62 -15.54 0.60
C ASP A 149 20.41 -15.54 2.12
N PHE A 150 19.16 -15.59 2.58
CA PHE A 150 18.81 -15.64 4.01
C PHE A 150 19.26 -16.95 4.67
N ILE A 151 19.03 -18.10 4.02
CA ILE A 151 19.46 -19.41 4.50
C ILE A 151 20.98 -19.48 4.61
N GLN A 152 21.70 -19.01 3.59
CA GLN A 152 23.17 -19.01 3.57
C GLN A 152 23.75 -18.07 4.62
N THR A 153 23.25 -16.83 4.69
CA THR A 153 23.72 -15.81 5.65
C THR A 153 23.57 -16.28 7.09
N ASN A 154 22.45 -16.93 7.41
CA ASN A 154 22.17 -17.42 8.76
C ASN A 154 22.62 -18.87 9.00
N GLN A 155 23.23 -19.51 8.00
CA GLN A 155 23.71 -20.89 8.04
C GLN A 155 22.62 -21.85 8.53
N LEU A 156 21.43 -21.75 7.92
CA LEU A 156 20.28 -22.58 8.27
C LEU A 156 20.36 -23.92 7.54
N GLU A 157 20.26 -25.00 8.29
CA GLU A 157 20.10 -26.37 7.78
C GLU A 157 18.66 -26.80 7.99
N LEU A 158 17.82 -26.73 6.96
CA LEU A 158 16.37 -26.98 7.09
C LEU A 158 16.01 -28.44 7.41
N GLU A 159 16.97 -29.36 7.35
CA GLU A 159 16.84 -30.77 7.77
C GLU A 159 17.25 -30.98 9.23
N SER A 160 17.69 -29.93 9.93
CA SER A 160 18.25 -30.03 11.28
C SER A 160 17.46 -29.22 12.29
N SER A 161 17.12 -29.84 13.42
CA SER A 161 16.46 -29.17 14.55
C SER A 161 17.30 -28.05 15.17
N SER A 162 18.63 -28.00 14.96
CA SER A 162 19.47 -26.90 15.44
C SER A 162 19.13 -25.56 14.77
N SER A 163 18.58 -25.59 13.57
CA SER A 163 18.13 -24.39 12.86
C SER A 163 16.92 -23.73 13.53
N LEU A 164 16.11 -24.47 14.29
CA LEU A 164 14.98 -23.90 15.04
C LEU A 164 15.47 -22.89 16.09
N VAL A 165 16.54 -23.24 16.82
CA VAL A 165 17.14 -22.36 17.82
C VAL A 165 17.67 -21.09 17.17
N LYS A 166 18.31 -21.20 15.99
CA LYS A 166 18.77 -20.04 15.22
C LYS A 166 17.61 -19.16 14.77
N LEU A 167 16.50 -19.74 14.30
CA LEU A 167 15.32 -18.97 13.92
C LEU A 167 14.72 -18.23 15.13
N ASP A 168 14.64 -18.88 16.29
CA ASP A 168 14.19 -18.24 17.53
C ASP A 168 15.13 -17.09 17.97
N GLU A 169 16.45 -17.27 17.85
CA GLU A 169 17.42 -16.20 18.11
C GLU A 169 17.27 -15.01 17.15
N LEU A 170 16.98 -15.28 15.87
CA LEU A 170 16.73 -14.23 14.88
C LEU A 170 15.47 -13.45 15.22
N ILE A 171 14.38 -14.14 15.59
CA ILE A 171 13.14 -13.50 16.04
C ILE A 171 13.41 -12.60 17.26
N ALA A 172 14.16 -13.09 18.25
CA ALA A 172 14.48 -12.35 19.47
C ALA A 172 15.32 -11.08 19.23
N ARG A 173 16.10 -11.02 18.14
CA ARG A 173 16.87 -9.83 17.74
C ARG A 173 16.00 -8.75 17.07
N GLY A 174 14.76 -9.08 16.75
CA GLY A 174 13.85 -8.24 15.97
C GLY A 174 14.01 -8.50 14.48
N LEU A 175 12.88 -8.62 13.79
CA LEU A 175 12.80 -8.88 12.36
C LEU A 175 12.05 -7.75 11.67
N ASN A 176 12.48 -7.40 10.47
CA ASN A 176 11.63 -6.62 9.57
C ASN A 176 10.55 -7.49 8.92
N GLN A 177 9.61 -6.86 8.23
CA GLN A 177 8.45 -7.55 7.66
C GLN A 177 8.84 -8.67 6.67
N ASN A 178 9.84 -8.45 5.81
CA ASN A 178 10.29 -9.46 4.85
C ASN A 178 10.97 -10.62 5.57
N GLU A 179 11.76 -10.34 6.60
CA GLU A 179 12.41 -11.37 7.41
C GLU A 179 11.40 -12.25 8.14
N ILE A 180 10.25 -11.72 8.57
CA ILE A 180 9.15 -12.53 9.13
C ILE A 180 8.69 -13.60 8.14
N TYR A 181 8.52 -13.22 6.87
CA TYR A 181 8.13 -14.16 5.81
C TYR A 181 9.24 -15.16 5.48
N LEU A 182 10.51 -14.74 5.45
CA LEU A 182 11.66 -15.62 5.21
C LEU A 182 11.85 -16.64 6.35
N VAL A 183 11.68 -16.21 7.60
CA VAL A 183 11.66 -17.11 8.78
C VAL A 183 10.45 -18.04 8.69
N GLY A 184 9.29 -17.52 8.31
CA GLY A 184 8.09 -18.33 8.08
C GLY A 184 8.29 -19.40 7.01
N TYR A 185 8.94 -19.06 5.89
CA TYR A 185 9.33 -20.01 4.85
C TYR A 185 10.26 -21.08 5.41
N CYS A 186 11.36 -20.68 6.05
CA CYS A 186 12.34 -21.63 6.60
C CYS A 186 11.69 -22.59 7.59
N PHE A 187 10.87 -22.08 8.51
CA PHE A 187 10.14 -22.91 9.47
C PHE A 187 9.16 -23.85 8.77
N GLY A 188 8.40 -23.35 7.79
CA GLY A 188 7.46 -24.17 7.02
C GLY A 188 8.15 -25.30 6.25
N GLU A 189 9.28 -25.01 5.60
CA GLU A 189 10.12 -26.00 4.92
C GLU A 189 10.60 -27.09 5.88
N MET A 190 11.03 -26.72 7.11
CA MET A 190 11.39 -27.70 8.12
C MET A 190 10.23 -28.64 8.45
N ILE A 191 8.99 -28.12 8.54
CA ILE A 191 7.81 -28.97 8.78
C ILE A 191 7.50 -29.86 7.57
N VAL A 192 7.59 -29.34 6.35
CA VAL A 192 7.42 -30.10 5.10
C VAL A 192 8.38 -31.29 5.04
N LYS A 193 9.67 -31.04 5.26
CA LYS A 193 10.73 -32.04 5.21
C LYS A 193 10.61 -33.12 6.28
N HIS A 194 10.26 -32.75 7.51
CA HIS A 194 10.26 -33.68 8.64
C HIS A 194 8.92 -34.40 8.88
N PHE A 195 7.81 -33.80 8.45
CA PHE A 195 6.47 -34.30 8.76
C PHE A 195 5.62 -34.54 7.51
N GLY A 196 6.19 -34.49 6.30
CA GLY A 196 5.48 -34.79 5.06
C GLY A 196 4.32 -33.84 4.74
N ALA A 197 4.40 -32.60 5.25
CA ALA A 197 3.42 -31.57 4.93
C ALA A 197 3.59 -31.09 3.47
N VAL A 198 2.60 -30.37 2.95
CA VAL A 198 2.65 -29.76 1.62
C VAL A 198 2.34 -28.28 1.69
N TRP A 199 3.01 -27.47 0.88
CA TRP A 199 2.67 -26.07 0.71
C TRP A 199 1.40 -25.89 -0.11
N GLU A 200 0.60 -24.91 0.29
CA GLU A 200 -0.53 -24.38 -0.47
C GLU A 200 -0.59 -22.87 -0.27
N PHE A 201 -1.10 -22.15 -1.27
CA PHE A 201 -1.33 -20.71 -1.18
C PHE A 201 -2.83 -20.43 -1.05
N ASP A 202 -3.19 -19.70 0.00
CA ASP A 202 -4.52 -19.15 0.21
C ASP A 202 -4.50 -17.64 -0.05
N LYS A 203 -5.51 -17.12 -0.75
CA LYS A 203 -5.54 -15.69 -1.13
C LYS A 203 -5.74 -14.75 0.06
N GLU A 204 -6.34 -15.21 1.14
CA GLU A 204 -6.61 -14.42 2.34
C GLU A 204 -5.53 -14.65 3.41
N GLN A 205 -5.03 -15.87 3.52
CA GLN A 205 -4.09 -16.29 4.58
C GLN A 205 -2.64 -16.43 4.10
N GLY A 206 -2.37 -16.24 2.82
CA GLY A 206 -1.04 -16.40 2.23
C GLY A 206 -0.57 -17.85 2.18
N PRO A 207 0.75 -18.09 2.14
CA PRO A 207 1.31 -19.44 2.16
C PRO A 207 1.02 -20.21 3.45
N MET A 208 0.58 -21.45 3.30
CA MET A 208 0.20 -22.37 4.36
C MET A 208 0.84 -23.74 4.14
N ILE A 209 1.12 -24.45 5.23
CA ILE A 209 1.48 -25.88 5.18
C ILE A 209 0.27 -26.72 5.60
N LYS A 210 -0.09 -27.70 4.77
CA LYS A 210 -1.24 -28.58 4.98
C LYS A 210 -0.84 -30.04 5.06
N ASN A 211 -1.76 -30.88 5.53
CA ASN A 211 -1.61 -32.33 5.61
C ASN A 211 -0.39 -32.77 6.45
N ILE A 212 -0.09 -32.05 7.54
CA ILE A 212 1.06 -32.33 8.39
C ILE A 212 0.91 -33.75 8.99
N GLY A 213 1.90 -34.61 8.82
CA GLY A 213 1.85 -36.02 9.24
C GLY A 213 0.82 -36.86 8.48
N GLY A 214 0.36 -36.40 7.30
CA GLY A 214 -0.72 -37.04 6.55
C GLY A 214 -2.13 -36.74 7.08
N LEU A 215 -2.29 -35.80 8.02
CA LEU A 215 -3.58 -35.44 8.61
C LEU A 215 -4.29 -34.30 7.84
N PRO A 216 -5.43 -34.54 7.16
CA PRO A 216 -6.04 -33.55 6.26
C PRO A 216 -6.46 -32.21 6.88
N LYS A 217 -6.65 -32.18 8.19
CA LYS A 217 -7.07 -30.98 8.94
C LYS A 217 -5.96 -30.38 9.78
N PHE A 218 -4.77 -30.97 9.78
CA PHE A 218 -3.65 -30.45 10.54
C PHE A 218 -2.82 -29.51 9.67
N ASN A 219 -3.21 -28.24 9.68
CA ASN A 219 -2.65 -27.19 8.83
C ASN A 219 -2.09 -26.07 9.71
N LYS A 220 -1.06 -25.38 9.21
CA LYS A 220 -0.46 -24.21 9.86
C LYS A 220 -0.13 -23.13 8.85
N THR A 221 -0.10 -21.89 9.34
CA THR A 221 0.31 -20.71 8.58
C THR A 221 1.63 -20.22 9.18
N PRO A 222 2.79 -20.51 8.56
CA PRO A 222 4.09 -20.34 9.23
C PRO A 222 4.39 -18.91 9.67
N HIS A 223 4.10 -17.90 8.84
CA HIS A 223 4.32 -16.50 9.23
C HIS A 223 3.41 -16.04 10.39
N ASN A 224 2.21 -16.62 10.56
CA ASN A 224 1.38 -16.37 11.74
C ASN A 224 2.00 -16.97 13.02
N LEU A 225 2.69 -18.11 12.91
CA LEU A 225 3.42 -18.69 14.04
C LEU A 225 4.61 -17.81 14.43
N VAL A 226 5.34 -17.26 13.45
CA VAL A 226 6.41 -16.28 13.70
C VAL A 226 5.84 -15.03 14.37
N GLY A 227 4.72 -14.49 13.87
CA GLY A 227 4.02 -13.36 14.49
C GLY A 227 3.56 -13.64 15.93
N ALA A 228 3.12 -14.86 16.22
CA ALA A 228 2.76 -15.28 17.58
C ALA A 228 3.98 -15.31 18.51
N VAL A 229 5.14 -15.75 18.04
CA VAL A 229 6.41 -15.70 18.79
C VAL A 229 6.83 -14.25 19.05
N LEU A 230 6.75 -13.38 18.03
CA LEU A 230 7.07 -11.95 18.16
C LEU A 230 6.17 -11.23 19.18
N SER A 231 4.91 -11.64 19.31
CA SER A 231 3.93 -10.99 20.20
C SER A 231 3.88 -11.58 21.61
N GLN A 232 4.49 -12.74 21.85
CA GLN A 232 4.38 -13.44 23.13
C GLN A 232 5.74 -13.94 23.63
N ASN A 233 6.20 -13.39 24.76
CA ASN A 233 7.52 -13.66 25.34
C ASN A 233 7.81 -15.13 25.72
N ASN A 234 6.80 -16.00 25.76
CA ASN A 234 6.93 -17.40 26.21
C ASN A 234 6.69 -18.44 25.10
N LEU A 235 6.59 -17.98 23.85
CA LEU A 235 6.46 -18.85 22.68
C LEU A 235 7.78 -18.88 21.91
N THR A 236 8.05 -20.03 21.29
CA THR A 236 9.20 -20.24 20.40
C THR A 236 8.76 -21.12 19.23
N LEU A 237 9.43 -20.98 18.09
CA LEU A 237 9.26 -21.90 16.96
C LEU A 237 9.67 -23.32 17.33
N GLN A 238 10.70 -23.48 18.18
CA GLN A 238 11.06 -24.79 18.70
C GLN A 238 9.90 -25.45 19.47
N ARG A 239 9.14 -24.68 20.26
CA ARG A 239 7.95 -25.20 20.95
C ARG A 239 6.89 -25.64 19.95
N TYR A 240 6.57 -24.80 18.96
CA TYR A 240 5.60 -25.17 17.92
C TYR A 240 6.01 -26.43 17.14
N TYR A 241 7.30 -26.56 16.82
CA TYR A 241 7.84 -27.76 16.18
C TYR A 241 7.63 -29.00 17.05
N ASN A 242 7.93 -28.90 18.35
CA ASN A 242 7.74 -30.02 19.29
C ASN A 242 6.26 -30.40 19.48
N ASP A 243 5.36 -29.41 19.51
CA ASP A 243 3.92 -29.65 19.58
C ASP A 243 3.43 -30.37 18.31
N ILE A 244 3.92 -29.98 17.13
CA ILE A 244 3.63 -30.68 15.88
C ILE A 244 4.17 -32.10 15.92
N LYS A 245 5.43 -32.28 16.30
CA LYS A 245 6.08 -33.59 16.43
C LYS A 245 5.29 -34.51 17.35
N PHE A 246 4.86 -34.02 18.51
CA PHE A 246 4.08 -34.79 19.48
C PHE A 246 2.76 -35.30 18.89
N VAL A 247 2.07 -34.48 18.09
CA VAL A 247 0.82 -34.89 17.41
C VAL A 247 1.10 -35.93 16.33
N VAL A 248 2.17 -35.75 15.54
CA VAL A 248 2.51 -36.67 14.44
C VAL A 248 3.02 -38.01 14.96
N ASP A 249 3.83 -38.03 16.03
CA ASP A 249 4.36 -39.25 16.65
C ASP A 249 3.27 -40.12 17.30
N GLN A 250 2.02 -39.64 17.42
CA GLN A 250 0.87 -40.39 17.93
C GLN A 250 0.05 -41.12 16.86
N LEU A 251 0.42 -40.99 15.58
CA LEU A 251 -0.24 -41.61 14.43
C LEU A 251 0.32 -43.00 14.13
#